data_AF-A0A3P1W512-F1
#
_entry.id   AF-A0A3P1W512-F1
#
_cell.length_a   1.000
_cell.length_b   1.000
_cell.length_c   1.000
_cell.angle_alpha   90.00
_cell.angle_beta   90.00
_cell.angle_gamma   90.00
#
_symmetry.space_group_name_H-M   'P 1'
#
loop_
_entity.id
_entity.type
_entity.pdbx_description
1 polymer ?
#
loop_
_entity_poly.entity_id
_entity_poly.type
_entity_poly.pdbx_seq_one_letter_code
_entity_poly.pdbx_strand_id
1 'polypeptide(L)'
;MNDIDADSISKIKADPAMLLNIVLSMLPLHAEEGRQRGCLPEAEIVVELIAQGSATEETALSLAYALRRQFEALALLDPLELRDGKWAFVSFPASLLGRSWLTTLATPGQVLLSADYWEQGDHRPDDVKEEQRALLHRIETERARLNPQAQPIRIVHVAWAFIRWGDKFLLHRREDKSRPGEKGYGMVGGRFNLSDLPPTIQSQADILQETFKLDSTVVAQHITTTLVRELEEETGMLMDKHYSFKHFGQPLPPYKEVNGAGNRHAYSAYRFHLFQVKLTPMGETHLLAKVARDERLTWFSAAEIAVPQRADGAAAYVDALHQAWGNDLGQNLATTPDSRVSQPVFAGESRMLDLPGTPDAAFQLGKPGKEKSVRPVKPLEKTEWQLLMLLGWSTRDFQMRMNADAGVRLLGNGWIEAPGLVSLARSLHEKIQPVVPGLLEIREDRFMSMSIVPDTLFFPADLFRYQIQGSKSAGGIFELARAELETPWGKLAGHAYERSINGNTVAALRDLEKGDEPLGDWERTLREQLSSGVRSIGLRRLWSTKGNITSMVEGLKRLSDTSLV
;
A
#
# COMPACT_ATOMS: atom_id res chain seq x y z
N MET A 1 -11.54 18.74 58.69
CA MET A 1 -10.22 18.92 59.34
C MET A 1 -10.12 17.88 60.42
N ASN A 2 -9.66 16.68 60.06
CA ASN A 2 -9.08 15.75 61.02
C ASN A 2 -7.62 15.68 60.60
N ASP A 3 -6.77 16.32 61.39
CA ASP A 3 -5.32 16.20 61.28
C ASP A 3 -4.97 14.73 61.46
N ILE A 4 -4.57 14.10 60.35
CA ILE A 4 -3.83 12.85 60.40
C ILE A 4 -2.45 13.24 60.92
N ASP A 5 -2.23 12.92 62.18
CA ASP A 5 -1.01 13.14 62.94
C ASP A 5 0.20 12.60 62.15
N ALA A 6 1.06 13.50 61.68
CA ALA A 6 2.22 13.17 60.84
C ALA A 6 3.22 12.23 61.54
N ASP A 7 3.16 12.13 62.86
CA ASP A 7 3.95 11.20 63.66
C ASP A 7 3.46 9.74 63.62
N SER A 8 2.28 9.48 63.05
CA SER A 8 1.77 8.12 62.85
C SER A 8 2.29 7.43 61.57
N ILE A 9 3.01 8.15 60.71
CA ILE A 9 3.54 7.65 59.43
C ILE A 9 5.05 7.26 59.53
N SER A 10 5.74 7.54 60.63
CA SER A 10 7.22 7.45 60.69
C SER A 10 7.81 6.15 61.28
N LYS A 11 7.06 5.05 61.40
CA LYS A 11 7.64 3.72 61.72
C LYS A 11 7.61 2.78 60.52
N ILE A 12 8.38 3.11 59.48
CA ILE A 12 8.86 2.08 58.53
C ILE A 12 9.71 1.11 59.35
N LYS A 13 9.13 -0.03 59.75
CA LYS A 13 9.75 -0.99 60.69
C LYS A 13 10.96 -1.74 60.11
N ALA A 14 11.22 -1.69 58.80
CA ALA A 14 12.52 -2.02 58.22
C ALA A 14 12.81 -1.38 56.88
N ASP A 15 14.11 -1.18 56.67
CA ASP A 15 14.72 -0.85 55.39
C ASP A 15 14.47 -1.98 54.35
N PRO A 16 13.81 -1.68 53.22
CA PRO A 16 13.61 -2.66 52.14
C PRO A 16 14.91 -3.29 51.63
N ALA A 17 16.03 -2.55 51.62
CA ALA A 17 17.32 -3.08 51.19
C ALA A 17 17.82 -4.16 52.17
N MET A 18 17.63 -3.96 53.48
CA MET A 18 17.96 -4.97 54.49
C MET A 18 17.14 -6.25 54.29
N LEU A 19 15.82 -6.14 54.05
CA LEU A 19 14.97 -7.31 53.81
C LEU A 19 15.38 -8.09 52.57
N LEU A 20 15.72 -7.40 51.47
CA LEU A 20 16.20 -8.06 50.25
C LEU A 20 17.56 -8.74 50.45
N ASN A 21 18.46 -8.16 51.25
CA ASN A 21 19.74 -8.79 51.60
C ASN A 21 19.58 -10.05 52.44
N ILE A 22 18.59 -10.10 53.34
CA ILE A 22 18.23 -11.33 54.07
C ILE A 22 17.87 -12.43 53.06
N VAL A 23 16.93 -12.17 52.14
CA VAL A 23 16.53 -13.16 51.12
C VAL A 23 17.71 -13.56 50.22
N LEU A 24 18.55 -12.60 49.83
CA LEU A 24 19.74 -12.85 49.00
C LEU A 24 20.72 -13.84 49.65
N SER A 25 20.93 -13.72 50.96
CA SER A 25 21.80 -14.62 51.72
C SER A 25 21.24 -16.04 51.82
N MET A 26 19.92 -16.19 51.72
CA MET A 26 19.24 -17.48 51.82
C MET A 26 19.10 -18.20 50.48
N LEU A 27 19.22 -17.51 49.34
CA LEU A 27 18.97 -18.10 48.02
C LEU A 27 19.67 -19.46 47.84
N PRO A 28 18.98 -20.50 47.32
CA PRO A 28 19.56 -21.81 47.11
C PRO A 28 20.84 -21.77 46.25
N LEU A 29 21.82 -22.60 46.59
CA LEU A 29 23.03 -22.78 45.78
C LEU A 29 22.77 -23.78 44.65
N HIS A 30 23.47 -23.62 43.53
CA HIS A 30 23.48 -24.59 42.44
C HIS A 30 24.92 -24.82 42.02
N ALA A 31 25.34 -26.07 41.84
CA ALA A 31 26.68 -26.38 41.36
C ALA A 31 26.83 -25.97 39.88
N GLU A 32 27.99 -25.44 39.52
CA GLU A 32 28.34 -25.13 38.12
C GLU A 32 28.43 -26.39 37.27
N GLU A 33 29.00 -27.46 37.85
CA GLU A 33 29.10 -28.77 37.24
C GLU A 33 28.29 -29.82 38.03
N GLY A 34 27.67 -30.76 37.31
CA GLY A 34 26.88 -31.83 37.90
C GLY A 34 25.42 -31.47 38.19
N ARG A 35 24.78 -32.24 39.09
CA ARG A 35 23.33 -32.11 39.42
C ARG A 35 23.07 -31.65 40.86
N GLN A 36 24.11 -31.26 41.60
CA GLN A 36 23.96 -30.84 42.99
C GLN A 36 23.34 -29.44 43.07
N ARG A 37 22.29 -29.31 43.86
CA ARG A 37 21.62 -28.04 44.13
C ARG A 37 21.00 -28.05 45.52
N GLY A 38 20.90 -26.87 46.12
CA GLY A 38 20.13 -26.62 47.33
C GLY A 38 18.64 -26.47 47.03
N CYS A 39 17.84 -26.61 48.07
CA CYS A 39 16.40 -26.40 48.06
C CYS A 39 16.04 -25.71 49.38
N LEU A 40 15.21 -24.66 49.32
CA LEU A 40 14.85 -23.83 50.48
C LEU A 40 13.32 -23.71 50.59
N PRO A 41 12.69 -24.15 51.68
CA PRO A 41 11.27 -23.90 51.91
C PRO A 41 10.96 -22.39 51.99
N GLU A 42 9.93 -21.92 51.29
CA GLU A 42 9.55 -20.51 51.31
C GLU A 42 9.16 -20.04 52.73
N ALA A 43 8.58 -20.92 53.53
CA ALA A 43 8.26 -20.65 54.92
C ALA A 43 9.50 -20.29 55.76
N GLU A 44 10.68 -20.83 55.44
CA GLU A 44 11.92 -20.47 56.14
C GLU A 44 12.34 -19.03 55.81
N ILE A 45 12.13 -18.57 54.56
CA ILE A 45 12.37 -17.17 54.18
C ILE A 45 11.48 -16.25 55.01
N VAL A 46 10.19 -16.58 55.14
CA VAL A 46 9.22 -15.79 55.91
C VAL A 46 9.60 -15.75 57.39
N VAL A 47 9.94 -16.90 57.98
CA VAL A 47 10.38 -16.99 59.38
C VAL A 47 11.63 -16.14 59.61
N GLU A 48 12.62 -16.20 58.71
CA GLU A 48 13.86 -15.43 58.86
C GLU A 48 13.63 -13.92 58.75
N LEU A 49 12.78 -13.49 57.80
CA LEU A 49 12.39 -12.08 57.65
C LEU A 49 11.70 -11.51 58.91
N ILE A 50 10.90 -12.33 59.59
CA ILE A 50 10.24 -11.98 60.86
C ILE A 50 11.26 -12.02 62.02
N ALA A 51 12.08 -13.07 62.08
CA ALA A 51 13.02 -13.32 63.18
C ALA A 51 14.12 -12.27 63.27
N GLN A 52 14.62 -11.77 62.14
CA GLN A 52 15.54 -10.63 62.11
C GLN A 52 14.86 -9.28 62.40
N GLY A 53 13.65 -9.30 62.99
CA GLY A 53 12.98 -8.15 63.60
C GLY A 53 12.51 -7.08 62.63
N SER A 54 12.53 -7.38 61.33
CA SER A 54 12.50 -6.37 60.28
C SER A 54 11.19 -6.38 59.48
N ALA A 55 10.39 -7.44 59.49
CA ALA A 55 9.12 -7.46 58.75
C ALA A 55 7.94 -7.90 59.63
N THR A 56 6.75 -7.34 59.37
CA THR A 56 5.49 -7.99 59.78
C THR A 56 5.30 -9.25 58.96
N GLU A 57 4.47 -10.19 59.45
CA GLU A 57 4.12 -11.41 58.71
C GLU A 57 3.57 -11.10 57.31
N GLU A 58 2.67 -10.12 57.20
CA GLU A 58 2.11 -9.66 55.92
C GLU A 58 3.18 -9.13 54.96
N THR A 59 4.13 -8.32 55.45
CA THR A 59 5.25 -7.81 54.65
C THR A 59 6.17 -8.94 54.21
N ALA A 60 6.50 -9.88 55.09
CA ALA A 60 7.35 -11.02 54.78
C ALA A 60 6.73 -11.93 53.71
N LEU A 61 5.45 -12.27 53.87
CA LEU A 61 4.69 -13.05 52.89
C LEU A 61 4.59 -12.34 51.54
N SER A 62 4.29 -11.04 51.54
CA SER A 62 4.18 -10.24 50.32
C SER A 62 5.51 -10.14 49.57
N LEU A 63 6.62 -9.93 50.30
CA LEU A 63 7.96 -9.89 49.72
C LEU A 63 8.37 -11.24 49.12
N ALA A 64 8.23 -12.33 49.89
CA ALA A 64 8.53 -13.67 49.42
C ALA A 64 7.71 -14.01 48.17
N TYR A 65 6.40 -13.76 48.20
CA TYR A 65 5.52 -13.97 47.05
C TYR A 65 5.93 -13.15 45.82
N ALA A 66 6.25 -11.85 45.99
CA ALA A 66 6.64 -10.97 44.90
C ALA A 66 7.97 -11.41 44.26
N LEU A 67 8.95 -11.84 45.06
CA LEU A 67 10.23 -12.35 44.57
C LEU A 67 10.06 -13.70 43.87
N ARG A 68 9.31 -14.63 44.48
CA ARG A 68 8.94 -15.91 43.85
C ARG A 68 8.31 -15.67 42.49
N ARG A 69 7.34 -14.75 42.40
CA ARG A 69 6.62 -14.47 41.15
C ARG A 69 7.54 -13.92 40.06
N GLN A 70 8.52 -13.09 40.41
CA GLN A 70 9.54 -12.59 39.48
C GLN A 70 10.43 -13.73 38.97
N PHE A 71 10.93 -14.59 39.86
CA PHE A 71 11.73 -15.74 39.46
C PHE A 71 10.95 -16.76 38.63
N GLU A 72 9.67 -16.98 38.91
CA GLU A 72 8.77 -17.77 38.07
C GLU A 72 8.58 -17.16 36.68
N ALA A 73 8.37 -15.83 36.59
CA ALA A 73 8.20 -15.14 35.31
C ALA A 73 9.43 -15.26 34.41
N LEU A 74 10.61 -15.37 35.02
CA LEU A 74 11.90 -15.60 34.36
C LEU A 74 12.27 -17.09 34.22
N ALA A 75 11.39 -18.01 34.63
CA ALA A 75 11.60 -19.46 34.61
C ALA A 75 12.86 -19.93 35.35
N LEU A 76 13.18 -19.31 36.49
CA LEU A 76 14.41 -19.59 37.24
C LEU A 76 14.25 -20.73 38.26
N LEU A 77 13.04 -20.95 38.79
CA LEU A 77 12.76 -21.94 39.83
C LEU A 77 12.21 -23.24 39.25
N ASP A 78 12.57 -24.35 39.89
CA ASP A 78 12.10 -25.69 39.54
C ASP A 78 10.60 -25.83 39.79
N PRO A 79 9.77 -26.08 38.75
CA PRO A 79 8.33 -26.14 38.90
C PRO A 79 7.82 -27.25 39.82
N LEU A 80 8.59 -28.34 40.03
CA LEU A 80 8.20 -29.43 40.93
C LEU A 80 8.44 -29.04 42.38
N GLU A 81 9.64 -28.56 42.69
CA GLU A 81 9.98 -28.10 44.05
C GLU A 81 9.09 -26.92 44.48
N LEU A 82 8.74 -26.06 43.53
CA LEU A 82 7.90 -24.90 43.79
C LEU A 82 6.46 -25.27 44.16
N ARG A 83 5.92 -26.37 43.61
CA ARG A 83 4.61 -26.91 43.99
C ARG A 83 4.60 -27.39 45.44
N ASP A 84 5.75 -27.84 45.93
CA ASP A 84 5.95 -28.26 47.31
C ASP A 84 6.32 -27.08 48.24
N GLY A 85 6.20 -25.83 47.75
CA GLY A 85 6.47 -24.62 48.53
C GLY A 85 7.95 -24.35 48.75
N LYS A 86 8.83 -24.85 47.86
CA LYS A 86 10.28 -24.69 47.99
C LYS A 86 10.89 -23.99 46.79
N TRP A 87 11.91 -23.18 47.04
CA TRP A 87 12.73 -22.54 46.02
C TRP A 87 13.93 -23.43 45.73
N ALA A 88 14.09 -23.81 44.48
CA ALA A 88 15.30 -24.45 43.96
C ALA A 88 15.52 -23.93 42.54
N PHE A 89 16.74 -23.51 42.19
CA PHE A 89 17.01 -23.07 40.82
C PHE A 89 16.98 -24.27 39.85
N VAL A 90 16.47 -24.06 38.64
CA VAL A 90 16.44 -25.10 37.58
C VAL A 90 17.83 -25.42 37.04
N SER A 91 18.76 -24.48 37.15
CA SER A 91 20.11 -24.60 36.60
C SER A 91 21.07 -23.59 37.22
N PHE A 92 22.37 -23.77 37.00
CA PHE A 92 23.38 -22.80 37.40
C PHE A 92 23.19 -21.42 36.75
N PRO A 93 22.95 -21.27 35.42
CA PRO A 93 22.63 -19.98 34.82
C PRO A 93 21.39 -19.30 35.43
N ALA A 94 20.35 -20.07 35.77
CA ALA A 94 19.18 -19.52 36.45
C ALA A 94 19.52 -18.95 37.83
N SER A 95 20.42 -19.61 38.56
CA SER A 95 20.92 -19.12 39.86
C SER A 95 21.75 -17.83 39.71
N LEU A 96 22.58 -17.72 38.66
CA LEU A 96 23.35 -16.51 38.36
C LEU A 96 22.43 -15.32 38.08
N LEU A 97 21.41 -15.52 37.22
CA LEU A 97 20.44 -14.47 36.90
C LEU A 97 19.61 -14.07 38.13
N GLY A 98 19.10 -15.04 38.90
CA GLY A 98 18.32 -14.77 40.10
C GLY A 98 19.11 -13.96 41.15
N ARG A 99 20.39 -14.29 41.34
CA ARG A 99 21.30 -13.55 42.22
C ARG A 99 21.59 -12.15 41.68
N SER A 100 21.97 -12.03 40.40
CA SER A 100 22.24 -10.72 39.78
C SER A 100 21.03 -9.80 39.88
N TRP A 101 19.83 -10.32 39.64
CA TRP A 101 18.57 -9.58 39.76
C TRP A 101 18.33 -9.12 41.20
N LEU A 102 18.39 -10.04 42.17
CA LEU A 102 18.11 -9.71 43.57
C LEU A 102 19.18 -8.80 44.19
N THR A 103 20.46 -8.99 43.86
CA THR A 103 21.54 -8.07 44.26
C THR A 103 21.30 -6.66 43.73
N THR A 104 20.82 -6.53 42.48
CA THR A 104 20.45 -5.23 41.92
C THR A 104 19.31 -4.59 42.73
N LEU A 105 18.24 -5.34 43.01
CA LEU A 105 17.13 -4.85 43.84
C LEU A 105 17.55 -4.47 45.27
N ALA A 106 18.47 -5.23 45.86
CA ALA A 106 18.96 -5.03 47.23
C ALA A 106 19.94 -3.85 47.37
N THR A 107 20.44 -3.30 46.25
CA THR A 107 21.45 -2.24 46.23
C THR A 107 20.83 -0.93 45.78
N PRO A 108 20.55 0.03 46.69
CA PRO A 108 19.94 1.30 46.32
C PRO A 108 20.73 2.05 45.23
N GLY A 109 20.04 2.49 44.18
CA GLY A 109 20.65 3.22 43.06
C GLY A 109 21.38 2.34 42.03
N GLN A 110 21.53 1.03 42.28
CA GLN A 110 22.03 0.11 41.26
C GLN A 110 21.00 -0.04 40.13
N VAL A 111 21.46 0.09 38.89
CA VAL A 111 20.65 -0.09 37.69
C VAL A 111 21.28 -1.15 36.77
N LEU A 112 20.45 -1.80 35.95
CA LEU A 112 20.91 -2.74 34.92
C LEU A 112 21.13 -2.06 33.57
N LEU A 113 20.49 -0.92 33.36
CA LEU A 113 20.48 -0.17 32.11
C LEU A 113 20.75 1.30 32.45
N SER A 114 21.31 2.06 31.50
CA SER A 114 21.52 3.49 31.68
C SER A 114 20.18 4.22 31.86
N ALA A 115 20.20 5.35 32.57
CA ALA A 115 18.98 6.10 32.90
C ALA A 115 18.21 6.59 31.66
N ASP A 116 18.93 6.85 30.57
CA ASP A 116 18.41 7.31 29.29
C ASP A 116 18.04 6.14 28.36
N TYR A 117 18.25 4.88 28.78
CA TYR A 117 18.12 3.73 27.89
C TYR A 117 16.75 3.68 27.23
N TRP A 118 15.65 3.92 27.96
CA TRP A 118 14.26 3.85 27.48
C TRP A 118 13.71 5.17 26.92
N GLU A 119 14.53 6.20 26.75
CA GLU A 119 14.07 7.46 26.17
C GLU A 119 13.53 7.28 24.74
N GLN A 120 12.49 8.06 24.43
CA GLN A 120 11.85 8.08 23.12
C GLN A 120 12.35 9.27 22.29
N GLY A 121 12.46 9.09 20.97
CA GLY A 121 12.67 10.19 20.03
C GLY A 121 13.60 9.84 18.88
N ASP A 122 13.49 10.59 17.80
CA ASP A 122 14.25 10.33 16.57
C ASP A 122 15.74 10.62 16.73
N HIS A 123 16.11 11.46 17.71
CA HIS A 123 17.48 11.79 18.08
C HIS A 123 18.27 10.59 18.64
N ARG A 124 17.61 9.50 19.04
CA ARG A 124 18.28 8.30 19.56
C ARG A 124 19.03 7.57 18.44
N PRO A 125 20.21 6.99 18.71
CA PRO A 125 20.91 6.13 17.76
C PRO A 125 20.06 4.94 17.29
N ASP A 126 20.17 4.56 16.02
CA ASP A 126 19.34 3.52 15.42
C ASP A 126 19.64 2.12 15.98
N ASP A 127 20.89 1.85 16.35
CA ASP A 127 21.30 0.61 17.01
C ASP A 127 20.63 0.44 18.38
N VAL A 128 20.54 1.51 19.17
CA VAL A 128 19.83 1.51 20.46
C VAL A 128 18.33 1.28 20.27
N LYS A 129 17.71 1.97 19.30
CA LYS A 129 16.27 1.75 18.97
C LYS A 129 16.00 0.31 18.56
N GLU A 130 16.92 -0.29 17.82
CA GLU A 130 16.80 -1.67 17.35
C GLU A 130 17.01 -2.69 18.47
N GLU A 131 17.96 -2.44 19.37
CA GLU A 131 18.16 -3.26 20.57
C GLU A 131 16.91 -3.26 21.46
N GLN A 132 16.35 -2.08 21.75
CA GLN A 132 15.10 -1.93 22.50
C GLN A 132 13.96 -2.69 21.81
N ARG A 133 13.82 -2.53 20.49
CA ARG A 133 12.81 -3.24 19.71
C ARG A 133 12.96 -4.75 19.83
N ALA A 134 14.19 -5.27 19.68
CA ALA A 134 14.46 -6.70 19.75
C ALA A 134 14.11 -7.28 21.13
N LEU A 135 14.46 -6.54 22.20
CA LEU A 135 14.10 -6.91 23.58
C LEU A 135 12.58 -6.94 23.78
N LEU A 136 11.89 -5.86 23.40
CA LEU A 136 10.44 -5.77 23.49
C LEU A 136 9.72 -6.85 22.66
N HIS A 137 10.19 -7.08 21.43
CA HIS A 137 9.68 -8.13 20.56
C HIS A 137 9.80 -9.51 21.21
N ARG A 138 10.96 -9.84 21.79
CA ARG A 138 11.17 -11.11 22.48
C ARG A 138 10.22 -11.27 23.67
N ILE A 139 10.14 -10.25 24.53
CA ILE A 139 9.28 -10.28 25.74
C ILE A 139 7.81 -10.49 25.35
N GLU A 140 7.32 -9.68 24.41
CA GLU A 140 5.90 -9.68 24.06
C GLU A 140 5.49 -10.88 23.20
N THR A 141 6.40 -11.37 22.34
CA THR A 141 6.19 -12.63 21.60
C THR A 141 6.06 -13.81 22.57
N GLU A 142 6.96 -13.92 23.54
CA GLU A 142 6.90 -15.01 24.51
C GLU A 142 5.69 -14.87 25.44
N ARG A 143 5.33 -13.64 25.85
CA ARG A 143 4.11 -13.38 26.62
C ARG A 143 2.86 -13.84 25.88
N ALA A 144 2.73 -13.48 24.60
CA ALA A 144 1.59 -13.89 23.78
C ALA A 144 1.57 -15.40 23.49
N ARG A 145 2.75 -16.00 23.28
CA ARG A 145 2.90 -17.44 22.98
C ARG A 145 2.62 -18.33 24.20
N LEU A 146 3.13 -17.96 25.37
CA LEU A 146 3.02 -18.76 26.60
C LEU A 146 1.71 -18.49 27.36
N ASN A 147 1.04 -17.37 27.08
CA ASN A 147 -0.27 -17.06 27.63
C ASN A 147 -1.28 -16.76 26.50
N PRO A 148 -2.05 -17.77 26.05
CA PRO A 148 -3.08 -17.58 25.04
C PRO A 148 -4.19 -16.58 25.42
N GLN A 149 -4.32 -16.28 26.72
CA GLN A 149 -5.27 -15.30 27.27
C GLN A 149 -4.64 -13.92 27.49
N ALA A 150 -3.39 -13.72 27.04
CA ALA A 150 -2.71 -12.44 27.13
C ALA A 150 -3.58 -11.34 26.51
N GLN A 151 -3.75 -10.25 27.24
CA GLN A 151 -4.41 -9.06 26.70
C GLN A 151 -3.37 -8.12 26.08
N PRO A 152 -3.71 -7.44 24.99
CA PRO A 152 -2.90 -6.36 24.46
C PRO A 152 -2.66 -5.29 25.52
N ILE A 153 -1.43 -4.81 25.60
CA ILE A 153 -1.01 -3.77 26.55
C ILE A 153 -0.80 -2.43 25.86
N ARG A 154 -1.20 -2.32 24.60
CA ARG A 154 -1.09 -1.11 23.79
C ARG A 154 -2.27 -1.04 22.84
N ILE A 155 -2.97 0.09 22.84
CA ILE A 155 -4.08 0.36 21.92
C ILE A 155 -3.63 1.40 20.89
N VAL A 156 -3.97 1.17 19.63
CA VAL A 156 -3.62 2.06 18.51
C VAL A 156 -4.84 2.28 17.64
N HIS A 157 -5.16 3.53 17.36
CA HIS A 157 -6.17 3.90 16.38
C HIS A 157 -5.48 4.36 15.10
N VAL A 158 -5.98 3.90 13.95
CA VAL A 158 -5.38 4.17 12.65
C VAL A 158 -6.46 4.67 11.70
N ALA A 159 -6.17 5.72 10.95
CA ALA A 159 -7.01 6.20 9.85
C ALA A 159 -6.40 5.74 8.52
N TRP A 160 -7.18 5.08 7.67
CA TRP A 160 -6.77 4.67 6.34
C TRP A 160 -7.64 5.29 5.25
N ALA A 161 -6.99 5.86 4.26
CA ALA A 161 -7.58 6.48 3.09
C ALA A 161 -7.61 5.48 1.93
N PHE A 162 -8.81 5.14 1.46
CA PHE A 162 -8.99 4.41 0.22
C PHE A 162 -9.10 5.42 -0.92
N ILE A 163 -7.98 5.57 -1.64
CA ILE A 163 -7.90 6.32 -2.88
C ILE A 163 -7.87 5.31 -4.03
N ARG A 164 -9.04 5.05 -4.61
CA ARG A 164 -9.24 4.07 -5.69
C ARG A 164 -9.26 4.77 -7.04
N TRP A 165 -8.55 4.22 -8.02
CA TRP A 165 -8.57 4.65 -9.41
C TRP A 165 -8.75 3.44 -10.33
N GLY A 166 -9.95 3.25 -10.88
CA GLY A 166 -10.25 2.04 -11.65
C GLY A 166 -10.22 0.79 -10.76
N ASP A 167 -9.32 -0.16 -11.00
CA ASP A 167 -9.10 -1.35 -10.17
C ASP A 167 -7.92 -1.20 -9.19
N LYS A 168 -7.24 -0.04 -9.22
CA LYS A 168 -6.03 0.23 -8.43
C LYS A 168 -6.32 1.09 -7.20
N PHE A 169 -5.49 0.94 -6.18
CA PHE A 169 -5.48 1.71 -4.95
C PHE A 169 -4.10 2.30 -4.73
N LEU A 170 -4.06 3.53 -4.21
CA LEU A 170 -2.83 4.17 -3.86
C LEU A 170 -2.31 3.66 -2.51
N LEU A 171 -1.07 3.20 -2.49
CA LEU A 171 -0.35 2.81 -1.29
C LEU A 171 0.87 3.71 -1.09
N HIS A 172 1.28 3.87 0.16
CA HIS A 172 2.47 4.61 0.58
C HIS A 172 3.51 3.67 1.20
N ARG A 173 4.79 3.91 0.89
CA ARG A 173 5.92 3.13 1.38
C ARG A 173 6.16 3.44 2.85
N ARG A 174 6.18 2.40 3.68
CA ARG A 174 6.40 2.52 5.12
C ARG A 174 7.84 2.93 5.43
N GLU A 175 8.01 3.66 6.52
CA GLU A 175 9.31 4.20 6.98
C GLU A 175 10.29 3.14 7.50
N ASP A 176 9.79 1.97 7.94
CA ASP A 176 10.63 0.87 8.42
C ASP A 176 11.35 0.21 7.22
N LYS A 177 12.55 0.74 6.91
CA LYS A 177 13.34 0.39 5.74
C LYS A 177 13.94 -1.01 5.83
N SER A 178 13.99 -1.67 4.67
CA SER A 178 15.00 -2.68 4.29
C SER A 178 15.17 -3.91 5.19
N ARG A 179 14.20 -4.27 6.02
CA ARG A 179 14.22 -5.54 6.73
C ARG A 179 13.76 -6.66 5.78
N PRO A 180 14.57 -7.70 5.54
CA PRO A 180 14.17 -8.82 4.69
C PRO A 180 12.86 -9.43 5.20
N GLY A 181 11.85 -9.52 4.34
CA GLY A 181 10.55 -10.12 4.66
C GLY A 181 9.47 -9.16 5.18
N GLU A 182 9.79 -7.89 5.44
CA GLU A 182 8.78 -6.91 5.88
C GLU A 182 7.96 -6.36 4.71
N LYS A 183 6.65 -6.18 4.94
CA LYS A 183 5.73 -5.64 3.94
C LYS A 183 5.91 -4.14 3.83
N GLY A 184 6.39 -3.69 2.67
CA GLY A 184 6.90 -2.33 2.48
C GLY A 184 5.87 -1.25 2.20
N TYR A 185 4.62 -1.58 1.89
CA TYR A 185 3.62 -0.60 1.43
C TYR A 185 2.32 -0.71 2.22
N GLY A 186 1.84 0.37 2.83
CA GLY A 186 0.55 0.44 3.52
C GLY A 186 -0.47 1.27 2.74
N MET A 187 -1.73 1.22 3.16
CA MET A 187 -2.72 2.23 2.73
C MET A 187 -2.23 3.61 3.17
N VAL A 188 -2.52 4.63 2.36
CA VAL A 188 -2.27 6.03 2.73
C VAL A 188 -3.01 6.36 4.02
N GLY A 189 -2.32 6.96 4.99
CA GLY A 189 -2.86 7.22 6.32
C GLY A 189 -1.94 6.72 7.44
N GLY A 190 -2.35 6.95 8.68
CA GLY A 190 -1.49 6.69 9.81
C GLY A 190 -2.17 6.70 11.16
N ARG A 191 -1.35 6.77 12.20
CA ARG A 191 -1.76 6.56 13.59
C ARG A 191 -2.33 7.86 14.15
N PHE A 192 -3.37 7.72 14.96
CA PHE A 192 -3.88 8.81 15.77
C PHE A 192 -2.80 9.26 16.77
N ASN A 193 -2.55 10.56 16.80
CA ASN A 193 -1.65 11.20 17.74
C ASN A 193 -2.43 12.14 18.67
N LEU A 194 -1.92 12.38 19.88
CA LEU A 194 -2.55 13.31 20.82
C LEU A 194 -2.67 14.73 20.22
N SER A 195 -1.73 15.11 19.35
CA SER A 195 -1.74 16.38 18.61
C SER A 195 -2.92 16.53 17.64
N ASP A 196 -3.60 15.43 17.28
CA ASP A 196 -4.78 15.46 16.40
C ASP A 196 -6.03 15.95 17.14
N LEU A 197 -5.96 16.08 18.47
CA LEU A 197 -7.03 16.64 19.30
C LEU A 197 -6.92 18.16 19.41
N PRO A 198 -8.03 18.88 19.64
CA PRO A 198 -8.00 20.27 20.07
C PRO A 198 -7.21 20.44 21.39
N PRO A 199 -6.47 21.55 21.58
CA PRO A 199 -5.69 21.79 22.80
C PRO A 199 -6.50 21.72 24.10
N THR A 200 -7.78 22.06 24.05
CA THR A 200 -8.72 21.98 25.19
C THR A 200 -9.05 20.54 25.62
N ILE A 201 -8.95 19.58 24.71
CA ILE A 201 -9.15 18.15 25.00
C ILE A 201 -7.82 17.52 25.42
N GLN A 202 -6.71 17.93 24.78
CA GLN A 202 -5.36 17.45 25.13
C GLN A 202 -4.98 17.70 26.59
N SER A 203 -5.48 18.78 27.19
CA SER A 203 -5.19 19.14 28.59
C SER A 203 -6.05 18.44 29.63
N GLN A 204 -6.99 17.58 29.22
CA GLN A 204 -7.82 16.81 30.15
C GLN A 204 -6.99 15.76 30.88
N ALA A 205 -7.16 15.63 32.20
CA ALA A 205 -6.31 14.80 33.04
C ALA A 205 -6.37 13.29 32.69
N ASP A 206 -7.48 12.82 32.14
CA ASP A 206 -7.74 11.43 31.78
C ASP A 206 -7.55 11.12 30.28
N ILE A 207 -7.09 12.09 29.47
CA ILE A 207 -7.03 11.93 28.01
C ILE A 207 -6.15 10.76 27.56
N LEU A 208 -5.06 10.48 28.29
CA LEU A 208 -4.20 9.33 28.00
C LEU A 208 -4.92 8.02 28.26
N GLN A 209 -5.74 7.93 29.32
CA GLN A 209 -6.55 6.75 29.59
C GLN A 209 -7.65 6.58 28.54
N GLU A 210 -8.27 7.69 28.14
CA GLU A 210 -9.34 7.69 27.15
C GLU A 210 -8.84 7.26 25.76
N THR A 211 -7.72 7.81 25.29
CA THR A 211 -7.10 7.41 24.01
C THR A 211 -6.59 5.96 24.02
N PHE A 212 -6.40 5.37 25.21
CA PHE A 212 -6.03 3.98 25.39
C PHE A 212 -7.21 2.99 25.38
N LYS A 213 -8.44 3.45 25.10
CA LYS A 213 -9.61 2.58 24.96
C LYS A 213 -9.85 2.22 23.50
N LEU A 214 -10.21 0.95 23.24
CA LEU A 214 -10.57 0.52 21.89
C LEU A 214 -11.85 1.19 21.39
N ASP A 215 -12.78 1.51 22.27
CA ASP A 215 -14.07 2.12 22.00
C ASP A 215 -14.12 3.61 22.38
N SER A 216 -12.96 4.27 22.41
CA SER A 216 -12.86 5.70 22.73
C SER A 216 -13.75 6.54 21.81
N THR A 217 -14.70 7.24 22.41
CA THR A 217 -15.58 8.16 21.69
C THR A 217 -14.82 9.42 21.28
N VAL A 218 -13.87 9.86 22.11
CA VAL A 218 -13.01 11.01 21.82
C VAL A 218 -12.17 10.76 20.58
N VAL A 219 -11.54 9.58 20.46
CA VAL A 219 -10.78 9.22 19.26
C VAL A 219 -11.72 9.10 18.06
N ALA A 220 -12.85 8.41 18.20
CA ALA A 220 -13.80 8.25 17.10
C ALA A 220 -14.33 9.59 16.54
N GLN A 221 -14.45 10.63 17.38
CA GLN A 221 -14.84 11.98 16.97
C GLN A 221 -13.74 12.74 16.21
N HIS A 222 -12.47 12.44 16.47
CA HIS A 222 -11.33 13.23 15.97
C HIS A 222 -10.40 12.46 15.03
N ILE A 223 -10.67 11.17 14.76
CA ILE A 223 -9.88 10.33 13.85
C ILE A 223 -9.87 10.88 12.41
N THR A 224 -10.82 11.74 12.05
CA THR A 224 -10.83 12.47 10.78
C THR A 224 -9.71 13.51 10.70
N THR A 225 -9.31 14.12 11.81
CA THR A 225 -8.14 15.02 11.86
C THR A 225 -6.86 14.26 11.55
N THR A 226 -6.73 13.04 12.09
CA THR A 226 -5.63 12.13 11.73
C THR A 226 -5.61 11.84 10.23
N LEU A 227 -6.76 11.50 9.63
CA LEU A 227 -6.84 11.28 8.19
C LEU A 227 -6.37 12.49 7.37
N VAL A 228 -6.81 13.70 7.76
CA VAL A 228 -6.45 14.94 7.06
C VAL A 228 -4.95 15.20 7.14
N ARG A 229 -4.36 15.11 8.34
CA ARG A 229 -2.92 15.29 8.54
C ARG A 229 -2.10 14.31 7.71
N GLU A 230 -2.44 13.03 7.77
CA GLU A 230 -1.69 11.99 7.06
C GLU A 230 -1.82 12.11 5.54
N LEU A 231 -3.00 12.48 5.02
CA LEU A 231 -3.17 12.75 3.59
C LEU A 231 -2.31 13.95 3.15
N GLU A 232 -2.21 15.00 3.95
CA GLU A 232 -1.34 16.14 3.67
C GLU A 232 0.15 15.73 3.70
N GLU A 233 0.58 15.01 4.74
CA GLU A 233 1.98 14.58 4.92
C GLU A 233 2.45 13.62 3.82
N GLU A 234 1.65 12.60 3.49
CA GLU A 234 2.05 11.55 2.54
C GLU A 234 1.79 11.93 1.08
N THR A 235 0.75 12.71 0.79
CA THR A 235 0.33 13.02 -0.59
C THR A 235 0.40 14.50 -0.97
N GLY A 236 0.54 15.41 -0.01
CA GLY A 236 0.47 16.87 -0.25
C GLY A 236 -0.95 17.37 -0.56
N MET A 237 -1.96 16.52 -0.43
CA MET A 237 -3.34 16.89 -0.72
C MET A 237 -3.95 17.70 0.43
N LEU A 238 -4.82 18.66 0.10
CA LEU A 238 -5.49 19.54 1.05
C LEU A 238 -7.00 19.29 1.00
N MET A 239 -7.62 19.14 2.17
CA MET A 239 -9.07 18.94 2.29
C MET A 239 -9.84 20.11 1.65
N ASP A 240 -11.00 19.83 1.06
CA ASP A 240 -11.90 20.74 0.34
C ASP A 240 -11.33 21.35 -0.95
N LYS A 241 -10.00 21.37 -1.09
CA LYS A 241 -9.31 21.81 -2.29
C LYS A 241 -9.06 20.65 -3.26
N HIS A 242 -8.44 19.58 -2.77
CA HIS A 242 -8.04 18.42 -3.56
C HIS A 242 -9.00 17.24 -3.36
N TYR A 243 -9.65 17.13 -2.20
CA TYR A 243 -10.52 15.99 -1.93
C TYR A 243 -11.59 16.29 -0.87
N SER A 244 -12.59 15.43 -0.85
CA SER A 244 -13.49 15.20 0.28
C SER A 244 -13.44 13.72 0.68
N PHE A 245 -13.98 13.37 1.85
CA PHE A 245 -14.00 11.99 2.30
C PHE A 245 -15.25 11.67 3.11
N LYS A 246 -15.51 10.38 3.27
CA LYS A 246 -16.51 9.84 4.18
C LYS A 246 -16.04 8.50 4.74
N HIS A 247 -16.61 8.08 5.85
CA HIS A 247 -16.35 6.73 6.37
C HIS A 247 -16.73 5.66 5.33
N PHE A 248 -15.87 4.66 5.20
CA PHE A 248 -16.12 3.48 4.41
C PHE A 248 -16.53 2.33 5.35
N GLY A 249 -17.84 2.21 5.56
CA GLY A 249 -18.39 1.24 6.50
C GLY A 249 -18.05 1.56 7.96
N GLN A 250 -18.09 0.51 8.79
CA GLN A 250 -17.68 0.58 10.19
C GLN A 250 -16.17 0.37 10.33
N PRO A 251 -15.55 0.82 11.44
CA PRO A 251 -14.17 0.44 11.75
C PRO A 251 -13.99 -1.09 11.70
N LEU A 252 -12.81 -1.55 11.28
CA LEU A 252 -12.51 -2.97 11.25
C LEU A 252 -12.60 -3.58 12.66
N PRO A 253 -12.90 -4.89 12.77
CA PRO A 253 -12.70 -5.62 14.01
C PRO A 253 -11.29 -5.41 14.54
N PRO A 254 -11.08 -5.33 15.88
CA PRO A 254 -9.75 -5.12 16.44
C PRO A 254 -8.74 -6.14 15.94
N TYR A 255 -7.65 -5.65 15.38
CA TYR A 255 -6.52 -6.47 14.92
C TYR A 255 -5.48 -6.55 16.04
N LYS A 256 -5.10 -7.76 16.45
CA LYS A 256 -4.19 -7.97 17.60
C LYS A 256 -2.92 -8.65 17.14
N GLU A 257 -1.78 -8.03 17.38
CA GLU A 257 -0.49 -8.58 16.98
C GLU A 257 0.65 -7.99 17.82
N VAL A 258 1.73 -8.75 17.97
CA VAL A 258 3.01 -8.23 18.46
C VAL A 258 3.65 -7.42 17.35
N ASN A 259 3.45 -6.10 17.40
CA ASN A 259 3.83 -5.21 16.31
C ASN A 259 4.08 -3.79 16.83
N GLY A 260 4.76 -2.97 16.03
CA GLY A 260 5.08 -1.57 16.31
C GLY A 260 6.40 -1.16 15.68
N ALA A 261 6.46 0.09 15.23
CA ALA A 261 7.66 0.68 14.64
C ALA A 261 8.69 1.02 15.72
N GLY A 262 9.96 0.70 15.46
CA GLY A 262 11.08 0.96 16.36
C GLY A 262 10.83 0.46 17.79
N ASN A 263 11.16 1.27 18.78
CA ASN A 263 11.04 0.95 20.20
C ASN A 263 9.61 0.99 20.78
N ARG A 264 8.58 0.99 19.92
CA ARG A 264 7.15 0.99 20.31
C ARG A 264 6.50 -0.38 20.11
N HIS A 265 7.32 -1.43 20.12
CA HIS A 265 6.92 -2.78 19.78
C HIS A 265 6.26 -3.48 20.98
N ALA A 266 5.02 -3.94 20.84
CA ALA A 266 4.34 -4.70 21.89
C ALA A 266 3.16 -5.51 21.35
N TYR A 267 2.62 -6.44 22.14
CA TYR A 267 1.33 -7.02 21.82
C TYR A 267 0.25 -5.93 21.92
N SER A 268 -0.20 -5.50 20.75
CA SER A 268 -1.02 -4.31 20.55
C SER A 268 -2.36 -4.68 19.94
N ALA A 269 -3.41 -3.93 20.27
CA ALA A 269 -4.67 -3.97 19.53
C ALA A 269 -4.82 -2.70 18.69
N TYR A 270 -5.03 -2.90 17.40
CA TYR A 270 -5.23 -1.85 16.42
C TYR A 270 -6.71 -1.75 16.07
N ARG A 271 -7.23 -0.53 16.03
CA ARG A 271 -8.55 -0.19 15.50
C ARG A 271 -8.39 0.66 14.25
N PHE A 272 -8.74 0.10 13.10
CA PHE A 272 -8.62 0.76 11.81
C PHE A 272 -9.95 1.40 11.41
N HIS A 273 -9.90 2.71 11.17
CA HIS A 273 -11.00 3.50 10.63
C HIS A 273 -10.75 3.71 9.14
N LEU A 274 -11.66 3.20 8.31
CA LEU A 274 -11.54 3.27 6.86
C LEU A 274 -12.31 4.46 6.32
N PHE A 275 -11.72 5.14 5.34
CA PHE A 275 -12.29 6.32 4.70
C PHE A 275 -12.24 6.17 3.19
N GLN A 276 -13.36 6.45 2.53
CA GLN A 276 -13.39 6.61 1.10
C GLN A 276 -13.04 8.06 0.75
N VAL A 277 -12.02 8.25 -0.08
CA VAL A 277 -11.64 9.57 -0.59
C VAL A 277 -12.30 9.81 -1.94
N LYS A 278 -12.83 11.02 -2.15
CA LYS A 278 -13.31 11.53 -3.44
C LYS A 278 -12.46 12.73 -3.85
N LEU A 279 -11.80 12.63 -4.98
CA LEU A 279 -10.93 13.69 -5.51
C LEU A 279 -11.75 14.76 -6.22
N THR A 280 -11.32 16.01 -6.13
CA THR A 280 -11.75 17.09 -7.02
C THR A 280 -10.95 17.01 -8.34
N PRO A 281 -11.35 17.73 -9.41
CA PRO A 281 -10.57 17.72 -10.65
C PRO A 281 -9.11 18.17 -10.46
N MET A 282 -8.88 19.13 -9.57
CA MET A 282 -7.53 19.58 -9.20
C MET A 282 -6.80 18.56 -8.31
N GLY A 283 -7.52 17.83 -7.46
CA GLY A 283 -6.95 16.74 -6.67
C GLY A 283 -6.46 15.58 -7.52
N GLU A 284 -7.17 15.24 -8.59
CA GLU A 284 -6.73 14.22 -9.55
C GLU A 284 -5.37 14.55 -10.17
N THR A 285 -5.22 15.76 -10.73
CA THR A 285 -3.97 16.18 -11.38
C THR A 285 -2.84 16.38 -10.36
N HIS A 286 -3.15 16.94 -9.18
CA HIS A 286 -2.19 17.06 -8.09
C HIS A 286 -1.64 15.69 -7.66
N LEU A 287 -2.53 14.73 -7.42
CA LEU A 287 -2.13 13.40 -6.96
C LEU A 287 -1.30 12.66 -8.02
N LEU A 288 -1.73 12.68 -9.28
CA LEU A 288 -0.98 12.05 -10.37
C LEU A 288 0.41 12.68 -10.54
N ALA A 289 0.50 14.01 -10.42
CA ALA A 289 1.79 14.72 -10.45
C ALA A 289 2.68 14.37 -9.24
N LYS A 290 2.10 14.21 -8.05
CA LYS A 290 2.81 13.77 -6.85
C LYS A 290 3.33 12.34 -7.00
N VAL A 291 2.49 11.40 -7.44
CA VAL A 291 2.88 9.99 -7.66
C VAL A 291 4.01 9.88 -8.68
N ALA A 292 3.96 10.67 -9.76
CA ALA A 292 5.03 10.69 -10.76
C ALA A 292 6.39 11.22 -10.24
N ARG A 293 6.43 11.79 -9.03
CA ARG A 293 7.64 12.41 -8.43
C ARG A 293 8.08 11.76 -7.12
N ASP A 294 7.20 11.04 -6.44
CA ASP A 294 7.43 10.45 -5.12
C ASP A 294 7.38 8.93 -5.20
N GLU A 295 8.56 8.30 -5.22
CA GLU A 295 8.72 6.84 -5.31
C GLU A 295 8.11 6.08 -4.11
N ARG A 296 7.75 6.79 -3.04
CA ARG A 296 7.04 6.20 -1.90
C ARG A 296 5.58 5.91 -2.23
N LEU A 297 5.01 6.56 -3.23
CA LEU A 297 3.63 6.35 -3.64
C LEU A 297 3.56 5.39 -4.83
N THR A 298 2.68 4.41 -4.75
CA THR A 298 2.54 3.40 -5.81
C THR A 298 1.13 2.85 -5.88
N TRP A 299 0.78 2.33 -7.06
CA TRP A 299 -0.54 1.78 -7.33
C TRP A 299 -0.52 0.25 -7.25
N PHE A 300 -1.43 -0.32 -6.46
CA PHE A 300 -1.68 -1.75 -6.42
C PHE A 300 -3.12 -2.02 -6.87
N SER A 301 -3.32 -3.01 -7.74
CA SER A 301 -4.67 -3.52 -8.03
C SER A 301 -5.27 -4.22 -6.80
N ALA A 302 -6.61 -4.33 -6.77
CA ALA A 302 -7.30 -5.09 -5.72
C ALA A 302 -6.78 -6.54 -5.59
N ALA A 303 -6.44 -7.16 -6.73
CA ALA A 303 -5.87 -8.50 -6.76
C ALA A 303 -4.46 -8.54 -6.18
N GLU A 304 -3.62 -7.55 -6.48
CA GLU A 304 -2.26 -7.44 -5.92
C GLU A 304 -2.27 -7.17 -4.42
N ILE A 305 -3.27 -6.47 -3.88
CA ILE A 305 -3.44 -6.27 -2.43
C ILE A 305 -3.89 -7.56 -1.75
N ALA A 306 -4.68 -8.39 -2.44
CA ALA A 306 -5.23 -9.63 -1.89
C ALA A 306 -4.23 -10.79 -1.83
N VAL A 307 -3.06 -10.67 -2.48
CA VAL A 307 -2.01 -11.68 -2.45
C VAL A 307 -0.86 -11.26 -1.51
N PRO A 308 -0.10 -12.21 -0.93
CA PRO A 308 0.97 -11.88 0.01
C PRO A 308 2.06 -10.97 -0.56
N GLN A 309 2.35 -11.11 -1.86
CA GLN A 309 3.42 -10.39 -2.55
C GLN A 309 3.15 -10.33 -4.06
N ARG A 310 3.54 -9.22 -4.68
CA ARG A 310 3.52 -9.00 -6.13
C ARG A 310 4.69 -9.71 -6.82
N ALA A 311 4.62 -9.82 -8.14
CA ALA A 311 5.67 -10.42 -8.96
C ALA A 311 7.03 -9.69 -8.88
N ASP A 312 7.00 -8.38 -8.59
CA ASP A 312 8.21 -7.55 -8.39
C ASP A 312 8.75 -7.62 -6.94
N GLY A 313 8.14 -8.42 -6.08
CA GLY A 313 8.52 -8.55 -4.67
C GLY A 313 7.88 -7.52 -3.74
N ALA A 314 7.10 -6.56 -4.23
CA ALA A 314 6.42 -5.58 -3.38
C ALA A 314 5.23 -6.23 -2.64
N ALA A 315 5.03 -5.90 -1.37
CA ALA A 315 3.98 -6.49 -0.54
C ALA A 315 3.18 -5.41 0.21
N ALA A 316 1.85 -5.59 0.24
CA ALA A 316 0.93 -4.70 0.92
C ALA A 316 0.77 -5.10 2.40
N TYR A 317 1.10 -4.20 3.31
CA TYR A 317 0.87 -4.30 4.75
C TYR A 317 -0.60 -4.00 5.06
N VAL A 318 -1.43 -5.02 4.86
CA VAL A 318 -2.88 -4.96 5.03
C VAL A 318 -3.42 -6.16 5.82
N ASP A 319 -2.63 -6.69 6.74
CA ASP A 319 -2.99 -7.87 7.55
C ASP A 319 -4.31 -7.70 8.31
N ALA A 320 -4.60 -6.49 8.77
CA ALA A 320 -5.90 -6.16 9.37
C ALA A 320 -7.08 -6.33 8.39
N LEU A 321 -6.90 -6.03 7.10
CA LEU A 321 -7.93 -6.29 6.08
C LEU A 321 -8.06 -7.77 5.78
N HIS A 322 -6.95 -8.52 5.72
CA HIS A 322 -7.00 -9.98 5.59
C HIS A 322 -7.73 -10.64 6.77
N GLN A 323 -7.45 -10.22 8.00
CA GLN A 323 -8.15 -10.73 9.17
C GLN A 323 -9.65 -10.40 9.12
N ALA A 324 -10.00 -9.18 8.71
CA ALA A 324 -11.39 -8.73 8.72
C ALA A 324 -12.24 -9.32 7.58
N TRP A 325 -11.67 -9.48 6.39
CA TRP A 325 -12.40 -9.83 5.16
C TRP A 325 -12.04 -11.20 4.59
N GLY A 326 -10.95 -11.82 5.04
CA GLY A 326 -10.53 -13.15 4.60
C GLY A 326 -10.39 -13.26 3.08
N ASN A 327 -11.01 -14.30 2.51
CA ASN A 327 -10.98 -14.57 1.07
C ASN A 327 -11.74 -13.53 0.25
N ASP A 328 -12.63 -12.74 0.87
CA ASP A 328 -13.46 -11.73 0.19
C ASP A 328 -12.75 -10.37 0.08
N LEU A 329 -11.48 -10.25 0.52
CA LEU A 329 -10.71 -9.01 0.49
C LEU A 329 -10.76 -8.32 -0.89
N GLY A 330 -10.46 -9.06 -1.97
CA GLY A 330 -10.49 -8.51 -3.32
C GLY A 330 -11.89 -8.01 -3.74
N GLN A 331 -12.94 -8.76 -3.39
CA GLN A 331 -14.32 -8.38 -3.68
C GLN A 331 -14.74 -7.14 -2.88
N ASN A 332 -14.38 -7.08 -1.59
CA ASN A 332 -14.68 -5.96 -0.72
C ASN A 332 -13.96 -4.68 -1.18
N LEU A 333 -12.69 -4.78 -1.57
CA LEU A 333 -11.98 -3.67 -2.21
C LEU A 333 -12.70 -3.20 -3.48
N ALA A 334 -13.15 -4.14 -4.32
CA ALA A 334 -13.90 -3.82 -5.54
C ALA A 334 -15.25 -3.12 -5.31
N THR A 335 -15.81 -3.14 -4.08
CA THR A 335 -17.00 -2.33 -3.72
C THR A 335 -16.69 -0.87 -3.40
N THR A 336 -15.42 -0.52 -3.16
CA THR A 336 -15.01 0.85 -2.85
C THR A 336 -15.29 1.75 -4.05
N PRO A 337 -16.06 2.85 -3.96
CA PRO A 337 -16.32 3.66 -5.14
C PRO A 337 -15.06 4.35 -5.67
N ASP A 338 -15.00 4.59 -6.99
CA ASP A 338 -13.86 5.26 -7.63
C ASP A 338 -13.68 6.69 -7.07
N SER A 339 -12.45 7.02 -6.70
CA SER A 339 -12.08 8.31 -6.14
C SER A 339 -12.08 9.41 -7.19
N ARG A 340 -11.94 9.10 -8.48
CA ARG A 340 -12.05 10.09 -9.55
C ARG A 340 -13.43 10.73 -9.59
N VAL A 341 -13.48 12.03 -9.79
CA VAL A 341 -14.72 12.74 -10.17
C VAL A 341 -14.90 12.76 -11.68
N SER A 342 -13.81 12.76 -12.43
CA SER A 342 -13.85 12.92 -13.88
C SER A 342 -14.27 11.63 -14.57
N GLN A 343 -15.26 11.77 -15.46
CA GLN A 343 -15.77 10.69 -16.28
C GLN A 343 -15.36 10.92 -17.73
N PRO A 344 -14.76 9.93 -18.41
CA PRO A 344 -14.43 10.06 -19.82
C PRO A 344 -15.67 10.36 -20.66
N VAL A 345 -15.59 11.39 -21.51
CA VAL A 345 -16.67 11.77 -22.43
C VAL A 345 -16.93 10.68 -23.48
N PHE A 346 -15.86 10.01 -23.92
CA PHE A 346 -15.91 8.98 -24.95
C PHE A 346 -15.76 7.59 -24.34
N ALA A 347 -16.90 6.92 -24.12
CA ALA A 347 -16.97 5.57 -23.58
C ALA A 347 -17.96 4.70 -24.38
N GLY A 348 -17.67 3.40 -24.47
CA GLY A 348 -18.49 2.40 -25.18
C GLY A 348 -18.35 2.43 -26.70
N GLU A 349 -18.94 1.41 -27.35
CA GLU A 349 -18.76 1.16 -28.79
C GLU A 349 -19.31 2.27 -29.69
N SER A 350 -20.36 2.98 -29.27
CA SER A 350 -20.96 4.08 -30.06
C SER A 350 -20.11 5.34 -30.10
N ARG A 351 -19.10 5.45 -29.23
CA ARG A 351 -18.20 6.59 -29.10
C ARG A 351 -16.74 6.24 -29.41
N MET A 352 -16.49 5.09 -30.03
CA MET A 352 -15.15 4.73 -30.49
C MET A 352 -14.62 5.77 -31.49
N LEU A 353 -13.36 6.17 -31.32
CA LEU A 353 -12.73 7.25 -32.07
C LEU A 353 -11.41 6.78 -32.68
N ASP A 354 -11.26 6.96 -34.00
CA ASP A 354 -9.96 6.87 -34.66
C ASP A 354 -9.39 8.28 -34.81
N LEU A 355 -8.15 8.46 -34.38
CA LEU A 355 -7.40 9.70 -34.60
C LEU A 355 -7.04 9.88 -36.08
N PRO A 356 -6.85 11.13 -36.54
CA PRO A 356 -6.49 11.40 -37.94
C PRO A 356 -5.07 10.89 -38.29
N GLY A 357 -4.95 10.26 -39.46
CA GLY A 357 -3.69 9.79 -40.08
C GLY A 357 -2.65 10.87 -40.34
N THR A 358 -3.13 12.03 -40.74
CA THR A 358 -2.33 13.18 -41.14
C THR A 358 -3.00 14.45 -40.62
N PRO A 359 -2.31 15.60 -40.64
CA PRO A 359 -2.87 16.85 -40.10
C PRO A 359 -4.15 17.33 -40.82
N ASP A 360 -4.39 16.90 -42.06
CA ASP A 360 -5.57 17.20 -42.87
C ASP A 360 -6.65 16.10 -42.88
N ALA A 361 -6.37 14.93 -42.28
CA ALA A 361 -7.29 13.81 -42.23
C ALA A 361 -8.45 14.03 -41.25
N ALA A 362 -9.52 13.26 -41.45
CA ALA A 362 -10.70 13.28 -40.59
C ALA A 362 -10.57 12.29 -39.42
N PHE A 363 -11.20 12.60 -38.30
CA PHE A 363 -11.52 11.62 -37.26
C PHE A 363 -12.58 10.63 -37.77
N GLN A 364 -12.54 9.39 -37.30
CA GLN A 364 -13.62 8.42 -37.51
C GLN A 364 -14.31 8.13 -36.19
N LEU A 365 -15.54 8.61 -36.03
CA LEU A 365 -16.31 8.50 -34.79
C LEU A 365 -17.54 7.60 -34.98
N GLY A 366 -17.75 6.64 -34.08
CA GLY A 366 -18.97 5.84 -34.05
C GLY A 366 -18.71 4.35 -33.93
N LYS A 367 -19.77 3.55 -34.10
CA LYS A 367 -19.67 2.09 -34.05
C LYS A 367 -18.81 1.55 -35.20
N PRO A 368 -18.09 0.43 -35.00
CA PRO A 368 -17.41 -0.26 -36.09
C PRO A 368 -18.33 -0.51 -37.30
N GLY A 369 -17.89 -0.13 -38.50
CA GLY A 369 -18.63 -0.21 -39.77
C GLY A 369 -19.62 0.92 -40.02
N LYS A 370 -19.95 1.74 -39.02
CA LYS A 370 -20.88 2.89 -39.11
C LYS A 370 -20.21 4.18 -38.66
N GLU A 371 -18.91 4.29 -38.88
CA GLU A 371 -18.14 5.46 -38.47
C GLU A 371 -18.53 6.68 -39.32
N LYS A 372 -18.70 7.82 -38.66
CA LYS A 372 -18.85 9.12 -39.29
C LYS A 372 -17.49 9.77 -39.39
N SER A 373 -17.13 10.18 -40.60
CA SER A 373 -15.95 10.98 -40.87
C SER A 373 -16.21 12.42 -40.43
N VAL A 374 -15.40 12.96 -39.52
CA VAL A 374 -15.53 14.32 -39.02
C VAL A 374 -14.19 15.03 -39.08
N ARG A 375 -14.09 16.11 -39.87
CA ARG A 375 -12.84 16.87 -40.04
C ARG A 375 -12.71 17.95 -38.98
N PRO A 376 -11.50 18.26 -38.49
CA PRO A 376 -11.24 19.48 -37.72
C PRO A 376 -11.77 20.74 -38.44
N VAL A 377 -12.11 21.77 -37.67
CA VAL A 377 -12.64 23.04 -38.25
C VAL A 377 -11.59 23.75 -39.11
N LYS A 378 -10.31 23.55 -38.79
CA LYS A 378 -9.15 23.95 -39.60
C LYS A 378 -8.15 22.80 -39.63
N PRO A 379 -7.37 22.61 -40.72
CA PRO A 379 -6.28 21.65 -40.74
C PRO A 379 -5.38 21.82 -39.52
N LEU A 380 -4.97 20.70 -38.93
CA LEU A 380 -4.03 20.72 -37.83
C LEU A 380 -2.65 21.12 -38.37
N GLU A 381 -1.90 21.82 -37.55
CA GLU A 381 -0.46 21.96 -37.77
C GLU A 381 0.22 20.63 -37.42
N LYS A 382 1.42 20.41 -37.98
CA LYS A 382 2.17 19.18 -37.73
C LYS A 382 2.40 18.95 -36.23
N THR A 383 2.73 20.00 -35.48
CA THR A 383 2.95 19.97 -34.03
C THR A 383 1.66 19.68 -33.26
N GLU A 384 0.51 20.22 -33.66
CA GLU A 384 -0.78 19.91 -33.05
C GLU A 384 -1.18 18.46 -33.27
N TRP A 385 -0.98 17.94 -34.49
CA TRP A 385 -1.20 16.54 -34.81
C TRP A 385 -0.26 15.62 -34.00
N GLN A 386 1.01 15.99 -33.86
CA GLN A 386 1.96 15.26 -33.02
C GLN A 386 1.55 15.29 -31.54
N LEU A 387 1.03 16.42 -31.03
CA LEU A 387 0.51 16.50 -29.66
C LEU A 387 -0.69 15.56 -29.49
N LEU A 388 -1.60 15.53 -30.45
CA LEU A 388 -2.75 14.60 -30.44
C LEU A 388 -2.30 13.13 -30.43
N MET A 389 -1.28 12.77 -31.20
CA MET A 389 -0.69 11.41 -31.19
C MET A 389 -0.04 11.10 -29.84
N LEU A 390 0.73 12.02 -29.27
CA LEU A 390 1.36 11.85 -27.96
C LEU A 390 0.31 11.62 -26.87
N LEU A 391 -0.73 12.45 -26.84
CA LEU A 391 -1.83 12.28 -25.88
C LEU A 391 -2.55 10.95 -26.09
N GLY A 392 -2.75 10.54 -27.34
CA GLY A 392 -3.36 9.26 -27.63
C GLY A 392 -2.52 8.06 -27.16
N TRP A 393 -1.19 8.11 -27.36
CA TRP A 393 -0.26 7.09 -26.84
C TRP A 393 -0.31 7.04 -25.32
N SER A 394 -0.30 8.20 -24.67
CA SER A 394 -0.42 8.32 -23.22
C SER A 394 -1.73 7.74 -22.70
N THR A 395 -2.87 8.07 -23.32
CA THR A 395 -4.18 7.52 -22.93
C THR A 395 -4.25 6.00 -23.08
N ARG A 396 -3.54 5.44 -24.05
CA ARG A 396 -3.46 3.99 -24.26
C ARG A 396 -2.44 3.28 -23.38
N ASP A 397 -1.75 4.03 -22.52
CA ASP A 397 -0.64 3.55 -21.68
C ASP A 397 0.44 2.84 -22.51
N PHE A 398 0.68 3.34 -23.72
CA PHE A 398 1.69 2.81 -24.61
C PHE A 398 3.07 3.35 -24.25
N GLN A 399 4.11 2.54 -24.47
CA GLN A 399 5.48 2.93 -24.18
C GLN A 399 5.90 4.18 -24.97
N MET A 400 6.58 5.09 -24.27
CA MET A 400 7.08 6.34 -24.81
C MET A 400 8.47 6.63 -24.22
N ARG A 401 9.34 7.25 -25.00
CA ARG A 401 10.62 7.76 -24.55
C ARG A 401 10.65 9.27 -24.76
N MET A 402 10.53 10.02 -23.66
CA MET A 402 10.52 11.48 -23.69
C MET A 402 11.96 12.03 -23.69
N ASN A 403 12.19 13.11 -24.41
CA ASN A 403 13.45 13.86 -24.34
C ASN A 403 13.54 14.56 -22.97
N ALA A 404 14.71 14.53 -22.35
CA ALA A 404 14.91 15.06 -20.99
C ALA A 404 14.59 16.56 -20.87
N ASP A 405 14.80 17.31 -21.95
CA ASP A 405 14.62 18.76 -22.07
C ASP A 405 13.27 19.18 -22.69
N ALA A 406 12.41 18.23 -23.05
CA ALA A 406 11.13 18.51 -23.70
C ALA A 406 10.13 19.29 -22.82
N GLY A 407 10.35 19.36 -21.50
CA GLY A 407 9.41 19.98 -20.56
C GLY A 407 8.07 19.24 -20.47
N VAL A 408 8.04 17.95 -20.84
CA VAL A 408 6.85 17.09 -20.78
C VAL A 408 7.12 15.95 -19.80
N ARG A 409 6.28 15.83 -18.78
CA ARG A 409 6.29 14.71 -17.84
C ARG A 409 5.05 13.85 -18.04
N LEU A 410 5.26 12.55 -18.22
CA LEU A 410 4.18 11.58 -18.27
C LEU A 410 3.64 11.36 -16.85
N LEU A 411 2.32 11.41 -16.72
CA LEU A 411 1.61 11.07 -15.49
C LEU A 411 0.82 9.77 -15.71
N GLY A 412 0.19 9.25 -14.65
CA GLY A 412 -0.69 8.10 -14.79
C GLY A 412 -1.98 8.41 -15.56
N ASN A 413 -2.58 7.37 -16.14
CA ASN A 413 -3.94 7.40 -16.72
C ASN A 413 -4.14 8.40 -17.86
N GLY A 414 -3.16 8.53 -18.75
CA GLY A 414 -3.28 9.37 -19.94
C GLY A 414 -3.09 10.86 -19.73
N TRP A 415 -2.71 11.28 -18.52
CA TRP A 415 -2.35 12.66 -18.24
C TRP A 415 -0.89 12.93 -18.54
N ILE A 416 -0.61 14.14 -19.00
CA ILE A 416 0.74 14.70 -19.03
C ILE A 416 0.76 16.05 -18.34
N GLU A 417 1.93 16.39 -17.80
CA GLU A 417 2.25 17.70 -17.28
C GLU A 417 3.23 18.38 -18.25
N ALA A 418 2.77 19.43 -18.93
CA ALA A 418 3.54 20.15 -19.94
C ALA A 418 3.14 21.64 -20.00
N PRO A 419 3.59 22.48 -19.05
CA PRO A 419 3.28 23.91 -19.02
C PRO A 419 3.64 24.65 -20.32
N GLY A 420 4.77 24.27 -20.95
CA GLY A 420 5.23 24.88 -22.20
C GLY A 420 4.36 24.57 -23.42
N LEU A 421 3.44 23.61 -23.34
CA LEU A 421 2.59 23.18 -24.47
C LEU A 421 1.15 23.68 -24.37
N VAL A 422 0.81 24.50 -23.37
CA VAL A 422 -0.57 24.92 -23.12
C VAL A 422 -1.15 25.75 -24.26
N SER A 423 -0.37 26.63 -24.87
CA SER A 423 -0.80 27.41 -26.05
C SER A 423 -1.10 26.49 -27.24
N LEU A 424 -0.24 25.51 -27.49
CA LEU A 424 -0.42 24.51 -28.54
C LEU A 424 -1.66 23.64 -28.26
N ALA A 425 -1.85 23.21 -27.02
CA ALA A 425 -3.01 22.43 -26.60
C ALA A 425 -4.31 23.22 -26.74
N ARG A 426 -4.31 24.53 -26.42
CA ARG A 426 -5.47 25.41 -26.62
C ARG A 426 -5.79 25.59 -28.11
N SER A 427 -4.78 25.79 -28.96
CA SER A 427 -4.97 25.84 -30.42
C SER A 427 -5.55 24.54 -30.97
N LEU A 428 -5.01 23.39 -30.55
CA LEU A 428 -5.55 22.07 -30.88
C LEU A 428 -7.01 21.93 -30.39
N HIS A 429 -7.29 22.32 -29.14
CA HIS A 429 -8.63 22.27 -28.55
C HIS A 429 -9.63 23.08 -29.39
N GLU A 430 -9.32 24.32 -29.75
CA GLU A 430 -10.17 25.18 -30.58
C GLU A 430 -10.51 24.55 -31.94
N LYS A 431 -9.56 23.85 -32.57
CA LYS A 431 -9.75 23.20 -33.88
C LYS A 431 -10.61 21.93 -33.82
N ILE A 432 -10.61 21.21 -32.69
CA ILE A 432 -11.28 19.91 -32.55
C ILE A 432 -12.57 19.96 -31.73
N GLN A 433 -12.70 20.90 -30.79
CA GLN A 433 -13.84 20.99 -29.87
C GLN A 433 -15.20 21.06 -30.58
N PRO A 434 -15.37 21.78 -31.71
CA PRO A 434 -16.66 21.83 -32.41
C PRO A 434 -17.08 20.50 -33.07
N VAL A 435 -16.14 19.56 -33.24
CA VAL A 435 -16.36 18.32 -34.00
C VAL A 435 -16.25 17.05 -33.16
N VAL A 436 -15.39 17.07 -32.15
CA VAL A 436 -15.22 16.03 -31.12
C VAL A 436 -15.26 16.69 -29.73
N PRO A 437 -16.43 17.22 -29.30
CA PRO A 437 -16.54 18.03 -28.10
C PRO A 437 -16.13 17.25 -26.84
N GLY A 438 -15.32 17.90 -26.02
CA GLY A 438 -14.83 17.36 -24.74
C GLY A 438 -13.70 16.36 -24.87
N LEU A 439 -13.14 16.13 -26.07
CA LEU A 439 -12.08 15.15 -26.26
C LEU A 439 -10.78 15.57 -25.56
N LEU A 440 -10.36 16.83 -25.70
CA LEU A 440 -9.15 17.35 -25.09
C LEU A 440 -9.49 18.10 -23.81
N GLU A 441 -8.89 17.66 -22.71
CA GLU A 441 -9.01 18.31 -21.41
C GLU A 441 -7.71 19.04 -21.08
N ILE A 442 -7.82 20.28 -20.60
CA ILE A 442 -6.70 21.10 -20.14
C ILE A 442 -7.05 21.59 -18.73
N ARG A 443 -6.18 21.35 -17.76
CA ARG A 443 -6.38 21.78 -16.37
C ARG A 443 -5.17 22.53 -15.82
N GLU A 444 -5.47 23.49 -14.94
CA GLU A 444 -4.49 24.32 -14.22
C GLU A 444 -3.36 24.90 -15.08
N ASP A 445 -3.64 25.18 -16.36
CA ASP A 445 -2.67 25.69 -17.34
C ASP A 445 -1.34 24.93 -17.37
N ARG A 446 -1.40 23.61 -17.23
CA ARG A 446 -0.22 22.74 -17.33
C ARG A 446 -0.52 21.28 -17.60
N PHE A 447 -1.69 20.80 -17.20
CA PHE A 447 -2.05 19.41 -17.35
C PHE A 447 -2.95 19.25 -18.56
N MET A 448 -2.76 18.17 -19.31
CA MET A 448 -3.60 17.86 -20.45
C MET A 448 -3.76 16.35 -20.64
N SER A 449 -4.92 15.94 -21.12
CA SER A 449 -5.25 14.54 -21.39
C SER A 449 -6.36 14.43 -22.42
N MET A 450 -6.62 13.21 -22.91
CA MET A 450 -7.83 12.91 -23.68
C MET A 450 -8.91 12.32 -22.77
N SER A 451 -10.11 12.89 -22.82
CA SER A 451 -11.30 12.40 -22.09
C SER A 451 -11.95 11.22 -22.81
N ILE A 452 -11.20 10.14 -22.96
CA ILE A 452 -11.61 8.92 -23.67
C ILE A 452 -11.11 7.68 -22.93
N VAL A 453 -11.94 6.64 -22.88
CA VAL A 453 -11.52 5.33 -22.34
C VAL A 453 -10.46 4.73 -23.26
N PRO A 454 -9.38 4.11 -22.74
CA PRO A 454 -8.31 3.58 -23.59
C PRO A 454 -8.83 2.66 -24.71
N ASP A 455 -9.75 1.75 -24.40
CA ASP A 455 -10.30 0.78 -25.36
C ASP A 455 -11.27 1.36 -26.40
N THR A 456 -11.59 2.65 -26.31
CA THR A 456 -12.40 3.36 -27.30
C THR A 456 -11.57 4.28 -28.21
N LEU A 457 -10.28 4.45 -27.92
CA LEU A 457 -9.36 5.25 -28.72
C LEU A 457 -8.52 4.36 -29.64
N PHE A 458 -8.45 4.69 -30.93
CA PHE A 458 -7.67 3.96 -31.92
C PHE A 458 -6.86 4.89 -32.81
N PHE A 459 -5.88 4.29 -33.49
CA PHE A 459 -4.96 4.95 -34.38
C PHE A 459 -5.26 4.63 -35.85
N PRO A 460 -4.87 5.53 -36.76
CA PRO A 460 -5.07 5.37 -38.19
C PRO A 460 -4.33 4.13 -38.72
N ALA A 461 -4.98 3.40 -39.64
CA ALA A 461 -4.46 2.15 -40.20
C ALA A 461 -3.09 2.30 -40.90
N ASP A 462 -2.78 3.48 -41.42
CA ASP A 462 -1.48 3.81 -42.05
C ASP A 462 -0.28 3.67 -41.11
N LEU A 463 -0.51 3.73 -39.79
CA LEU A 463 0.52 3.50 -38.78
C LEU A 463 0.78 2.02 -38.52
N PHE A 464 0.08 1.10 -39.19
CA PHE A 464 0.20 -0.33 -38.95
C PHE A 464 0.76 -1.07 -40.16
N ARG A 465 1.51 -2.13 -39.85
CA ARG A 465 2.09 -3.07 -40.78
C ARG A 465 1.71 -4.48 -40.37
N TYR A 466 1.49 -5.40 -41.31
CA TYR A 466 1.15 -6.79 -40.99
C TYR A 466 1.90 -7.80 -41.84
N GLN A 467 2.03 -9.02 -41.32
CA GLN A 467 2.54 -10.18 -42.04
C GLN A 467 1.68 -11.42 -41.74
N ILE A 468 1.49 -12.27 -42.76
CA ILE A 468 0.79 -13.56 -42.63
C ILE A 468 1.76 -14.66 -43.06
N GLN A 469 2.30 -15.37 -42.09
CA GLN A 469 3.20 -16.51 -42.32
C GLN A 469 2.41 -17.83 -42.30
N GLY A 470 2.94 -18.87 -42.93
CA GLY A 470 2.37 -20.23 -42.90
C GLY A 470 1.52 -20.61 -44.12
N SER A 471 0.64 -21.59 -43.97
CA SER A 471 -0.12 -22.18 -45.08
C SER A 471 -1.56 -22.54 -44.70
N LYS A 472 -2.41 -22.74 -45.71
CA LYS A 472 -3.82 -23.13 -45.52
C LYS A 472 -3.96 -24.51 -44.84
N SER A 473 -2.97 -25.39 -44.91
CA SER A 473 -3.02 -26.74 -44.33
C SER A 473 -2.42 -26.83 -42.92
N ALA A 474 -1.35 -26.09 -42.62
CA ALA A 474 -0.64 -26.17 -41.34
C ALA A 474 -0.99 -25.04 -40.35
N GLY A 475 -1.76 -24.04 -40.78
CA GLY A 475 -1.87 -22.78 -40.04
C GLY A 475 -0.60 -21.95 -40.16
N GLY A 476 -0.45 -20.98 -39.26
CA GLY A 476 0.66 -20.04 -39.32
C GLY A 476 0.65 -19.00 -38.22
N ILE A 477 1.34 -17.89 -38.47
CA ILE A 477 1.51 -16.78 -37.54
C ILE A 477 0.99 -15.51 -38.23
N PHE A 478 0.14 -14.78 -37.51
CA PHE A 478 -0.25 -13.43 -37.87
C PHE A 478 0.53 -12.44 -37.01
N GLU A 479 1.22 -11.52 -37.65
CA GLU A 479 1.92 -10.42 -37.00
C GLU A 479 1.29 -9.10 -37.43
N LEU A 480 1.04 -8.22 -36.46
CA LEU A 480 0.59 -6.84 -36.67
C LEU A 480 1.45 -5.90 -35.85
N ALA A 481 2.19 -5.03 -36.50
CA ALA A 481 3.07 -4.05 -35.88
C ALA A 481 2.53 -2.64 -36.03
N ARG A 482 2.38 -1.93 -34.91
CA ARG A 482 2.23 -0.48 -34.88
C ARG A 482 3.61 0.14 -35.07
N ALA A 483 3.74 1.02 -36.07
CA ALA A 483 4.94 1.78 -36.32
C ALA A 483 5.22 2.76 -35.18
N GLU A 484 6.50 3.02 -34.99
CA GLU A 484 6.99 4.07 -34.12
C GLU A 484 6.75 5.45 -34.74
N LEU A 485 6.54 6.46 -33.88
CA LEU A 485 6.37 7.84 -34.32
C LEU A 485 7.29 8.79 -33.56
N GLU A 486 8.03 9.61 -34.31
CA GLU A 486 8.87 10.68 -33.75
C GLU A 486 8.08 11.97 -33.57
N THR A 487 8.23 12.60 -32.40
CA THR A 487 7.63 13.89 -32.05
C THR A 487 8.71 14.86 -31.55
N PRO A 488 8.44 16.18 -31.50
CA PRO A 488 9.38 17.16 -30.96
C PRO A 488 9.76 16.90 -29.49
N TRP A 489 8.93 16.13 -28.76
CA TRP A 489 9.10 15.88 -27.32
C TRP A 489 9.69 14.51 -27.02
N GLY A 490 9.79 13.64 -28.01
CA GLY A 490 10.27 12.27 -27.83
C GLY A 490 9.67 11.29 -28.84
N LYS A 491 9.91 10.01 -28.56
CA LYS A 491 9.65 8.87 -29.44
C LYS A 491 8.50 8.04 -28.88
N LEU A 492 7.43 7.93 -29.65
CA LEU A 492 6.26 7.12 -29.33
C LEU A 492 6.50 5.69 -29.83
N ALA A 493 6.74 4.75 -28.92
CA ALA A 493 7.25 3.44 -29.29
C ALA A 493 6.23 2.64 -30.12
N GLY A 494 6.76 1.93 -31.12
CA GLY A 494 6.03 0.89 -31.82
C GLY A 494 5.80 -0.35 -30.95
N HIS A 495 4.91 -1.23 -31.38
CA HIS A 495 4.67 -2.51 -30.71
C HIS A 495 4.12 -3.54 -31.70
N ALA A 496 4.49 -4.80 -31.55
CA ALA A 496 4.03 -5.90 -32.39
C ALA A 496 3.13 -6.85 -31.60
N TYR A 497 2.01 -7.22 -32.21
CA TYR A 497 1.13 -8.28 -31.78
C TYR A 497 1.35 -9.49 -32.67
N GLU A 498 1.67 -10.63 -32.04
CA GLU A 498 1.83 -11.90 -32.72
C GLU A 498 0.80 -12.91 -32.21
N ARG A 499 0.23 -13.70 -33.12
CA ARG A 499 -0.66 -14.82 -32.75
C ARG A 499 -0.56 -15.97 -33.72
N SER A 500 -0.47 -17.18 -33.18
CA SER A 500 -0.69 -18.41 -33.95
C SER A 500 -2.15 -18.50 -34.41
N ILE A 501 -2.34 -18.74 -35.70
CA ILE A 501 -3.62 -18.80 -36.37
C ILE A 501 -3.77 -20.11 -37.14
N ASN A 502 -5.01 -20.62 -37.21
CA ASN A 502 -5.27 -21.87 -37.93
C ASN A 502 -5.31 -21.67 -39.46
N GLY A 503 -5.32 -22.78 -40.21
CA GLY A 503 -5.30 -22.75 -41.67
C GLY A 503 -6.47 -22.00 -42.30
N ASN A 504 -7.66 -22.06 -41.69
CA ASN A 504 -8.85 -21.32 -42.15
C ASN A 504 -8.66 -19.80 -41.99
N THR A 505 -8.08 -19.36 -40.88
CA THR A 505 -7.73 -17.95 -40.63
C THR A 505 -6.69 -17.47 -41.63
N VAL A 506 -5.65 -18.27 -41.91
CA VAL A 506 -4.63 -17.94 -42.94
C VAL A 506 -5.27 -17.79 -44.31
N ALA A 507 -6.17 -18.72 -44.67
CA ALA A 507 -6.90 -18.65 -45.93
C ALA A 507 -7.75 -17.38 -46.03
N ALA A 508 -8.56 -17.10 -45.00
CA ALA A 508 -9.42 -15.93 -44.98
C ALA A 508 -8.64 -14.62 -45.07
N LEU A 509 -7.54 -14.48 -44.32
CA LEU A 509 -6.71 -13.28 -44.39
C LEU A 509 -6.08 -13.09 -45.78
N ARG A 510 -5.60 -14.16 -46.43
CA ARG A 510 -5.04 -14.08 -47.80
C ARG A 510 -6.07 -13.78 -48.87
N ASP A 511 -7.30 -14.24 -48.69
CA ASP A 511 -8.39 -13.92 -49.61
C ASP A 511 -8.76 -12.42 -49.42
N LEU A 512 -8.81 -11.91 -48.18
CA LEU A 512 -8.94 -10.47 -47.90
C LEU A 512 -7.80 -9.59 -48.45
N GLU A 513 -6.56 -10.09 -48.46
CA GLU A 513 -5.41 -9.40 -49.09
C GLU A 513 -5.62 -9.18 -50.59
N LYS A 514 -6.31 -10.11 -51.26
CA LYS A 514 -6.60 -10.04 -52.69
C LYS A 514 -7.85 -9.22 -53.01
N GLY A 515 -8.62 -8.86 -51.98
CA GLY A 515 -9.96 -8.26 -52.13
C GLY A 515 -11.05 -9.27 -52.46
N ASP A 516 -10.79 -10.56 -52.24
CA ASP A 516 -11.76 -11.63 -52.42
C ASP A 516 -12.58 -11.83 -51.12
N GLU A 517 -13.86 -12.19 -51.25
CA GLU A 517 -14.69 -12.54 -50.10
C GLU A 517 -14.35 -13.95 -49.61
N PRO A 518 -13.90 -14.12 -48.35
CA PRO A 518 -13.59 -15.45 -47.83
C PRO A 518 -14.82 -16.34 -47.69
N LEU A 519 -14.63 -17.65 -47.82
CA LEU A 519 -15.71 -18.63 -47.68
C LEU A 519 -16.07 -18.91 -46.21
N GLY A 520 -17.35 -19.18 -45.96
CA GLY A 520 -17.85 -19.62 -44.65
C GLY A 520 -18.01 -18.49 -43.62
N ASP A 521 -18.06 -18.86 -42.34
CA ASP A 521 -18.22 -17.92 -41.22
C ASP A 521 -16.87 -17.32 -40.79
N TRP A 522 -16.18 -16.73 -41.77
CA TRP A 522 -14.84 -16.19 -41.61
C TRP A 522 -14.82 -14.98 -40.68
N GLU A 523 -15.87 -14.15 -40.69
CA GLU A 523 -15.90 -12.92 -39.89
C GLU A 523 -15.93 -13.23 -38.39
N ARG A 524 -16.75 -14.21 -37.97
CA ARG A 524 -16.75 -14.69 -36.57
C ARG A 524 -15.39 -15.28 -36.22
N THR A 525 -14.83 -16.10 -37.10
CA THR A 525 -13.52 -16.75 -36.90
C THR A 525 -12.41 -15.73 -36.68
N LEU A 526 -12.32 -14.69 -37.53
CA LEU A 526 -11.33 -13.63 -37.39
C LEU A 526 -11.61 -12.77 -36.15
N ARG A 527 -12.87 -12.55 -35.79
CA ARG A 527 -13.24 -11.77 -34.61
C ARG A 527 -12.78 -12.44 -33.33
N GLU A 528 -13.09 -13.73 -33.18
CA GLU A 528 -12.70 -14.54 -32.02
C GLU A 528 -11.17 -14.70 -31.92
N GLN A 529 -10.48 -14.86 -33.06
CA GLN A 529 -9.04 -15.07 -33.06
C GLN A 529 -8.21 -13.79 -33.04
N LEU A 530 -8.65 -12.65 -33.56
CA LEU A 530 -7.74 -11.51 -33.76
C LEU A 530 -8.22 -10.20 -33.12
N SER A 531 -9.53 -10.00 -32.94
CA SER A 531 -10.03 -8.65 -32.59
C SER A 531 -9.50 -8.10 -31.27
N SER A 532 -9.36 -8.92 -30.23
CA SER A 532 -8.82 -8.47 -28.95
C SER A 532 -7.36 -8.01 -29.07
N GLY A 533 -6.52 -8.79 -29.73
CA GLY A 533 -5.11 -8.46 -29.93
C GLY A 533 -4.89 -7.26 -30.86
N VAL A 534 -5.63 -7.19 -31.96
CA VAL A 534 -5.62 -6.04 -32.89
C VAL A 534 -5.99 -4.75 -32.16
N ARG A 535 -7.07 -4.78 -31.36
CA ARG A 535 -7.49 -3.63 -30.56
C ARG A 535 -6.48 -3.30 -29.48
N SER A 536 -5.81 -4.28 -28.87
CA SER A 536 -4.82 -4.05 -27.81
C SER A 536 -3.66 -3.15 -28.25
N ILE A 537 -3.23 -3.27 -29.51
CA ILE A 537 -2.14 -2.44 -30.06
C ILE A 537 -2.62 -1.12 -30.68
N GLY A 538 -3.94 -0.87 -30.64
CA GLY A 538 -4.55 0.41 -31.02
C GLY A 538 -5.15 0.46 -32.42
N LEU A 539 -5.27 -0.66 -33.15
CA LEU A 539 -5.99 -0.71 -34.42
C LEU A 539 -7.46 -1.10 -34.17
N ARG A 540 -8.43 -0.38 -34.73
CA ARG A 540 -9.86 -0.68 -34.50
C ARG A 540 -10.29 -2.04 -35.05
N ARG A 541 -9.90 -2.32 -36.29
CA ARG A 541 -10.27 -3.51 -37.07
C ARG A 541 -9.25 -3.79 -38.18
N LEU A 542 -9.11 -5.05 -38.56
CA LEU A 542 -8.21 -5.48 -39.63
C LEU A 542 -8.83 -5.40 -41.02
N TRP A 543 -10.14 -5.58 -41.14
CA TRP A 543 -10.85 -5.65 -42.42
C TRP A 543 -12.03 -4.68 -42.48
N SER A 544 -12.52 -4.45 -43.69
CA SER A 544 -13.68 -3.61 -43.99
C SER A 544 -14.59 -4.33 -44.99
N THR A 545 -15.89 -4.15 -44.82
CA THR A 545 -16.96 -4.63 -45.73
C THR A 545 -17.74 -3.46 -46.34
N LYS A 546 -17.13 -2.27 -46.40
CA LYS A 546 -17.80 -1.06 -46.89
C LYS A 546 -18.03 -1.16 -48.40
N GLY A 547 -19.25 -0.87 -48.85
CA GLY A 547 -19.60 -0.81 -50.27
C GLY A 547 -19.64 -2.16 -50.99
N ASN A 548 -19.97 -3.26 -50.28
CA ASN A 548 -19.95 -4.64 -50.79
C ASN A 548 -18.55 -5.13 -51.23
N ILE A 549 -17.50 -4.43 -50.83
CA ILE A 549 -16.11 -4.85 -51.05
C ILE A 549 -15.57 -5.31 -49.70
N THR A 550 -15.09 -6.56 -49.66
CA THR A 550 -14.48 -7.16 -48.49
C THR A 550 -12.97 -7.16 -48.67
N SER A 551 -12.25 -6.37 -47.88
CA SER A 551 -10.80 -6.24 -47.99
C SER A 551 -10.15 -5.99 -46.64
N MET A 552 -8.82 -6.07 -46.59
CA MET A 552 -8.05 -5.44 -45.51
C MET A 552 -8.41 -3.95 -45.42
N VAL A 553 -8.36 -3.38 -44.21
CA VAL A 553 -8.71 -1.97 -44.00
C VAL A 553 -7.75 -1.06 -44.79
N GLU A 554 -8.31 -0.04 -45.44
CA GLU A 554 -7.53 0.91 -46.24
C GLU A 554 -6.43 1.57 -45.40
N GLY A 555 -5.24 1.71 -45.99
CA GLY A 555 -4.04 2.26 -45.33
C GLY A 555 -3.15 1.23 -44.63
N LEU A 556 -3.68 0.06 -44.29
CA LEU A 556 -2.90 -1.03 -43.68
C LEU A 556 -1.94 -1.63 -44.71
N LYS A 557 -0.64 -1.68 -44.39
CA LYS A 557 0.39 -2.11 -45.35
C LYS A 557 1.02 -3.45 -44.96
N ARG A 558 1.24 -4.33 -45.94
CA ARG A 558 1.96 -5.59 -45.72
C ARG A 558 3.46 -5.32 -45.48
N LEU A 559 4.08 -6.06 -44.56
CA LEU A 559 5.53 -6.19 -44.47
C LEU A 559 5.99 -7.00 -45.68
N SER A 560 6.71 -6.37 -46.61
CA SER A 560 7.31 -7.07 -47.73
C SER A 560 8.35 -8.07 -47.21
N ASP A 561 8.40 -9.26 -47.80
CA ASP A 561 9.33 -10.36 -47.43
C ASP A 561 10.83 -10.02 -47.66
N THR A 562 11.18 -8.74 -47.91
CA THR A 562 12.52 -8.25 -48.25
C THR A 562 13.12 -7.26 -47.23
N SER A 563 12.51 -7.04 -46.08
CA SER A 563 13.05 -6.15 -45.03
C SER A 563 13.34 -6.88 -43.72
N LEU A 564 14.09 -7.98 -43.83
CA LEU A 564 14.88 -8.58 -42.75
C LEU A 564 16.34 -8.70 -43.24
N VAL A 565 17.09 -7.60 -43.09
CA VAL A 565 18.54 -7.59 -42.90
C VAL A 565 18.84 -6.54 -41.84
#